data_AF-A0A7S3WL74-F1
#
_entry.id   AF-A0A7S3WL74-F1
#
_cell.length_a   1.000
_cell.length_b   1.000
_cell.length_c   1.000
_cell.angle_alpha   90.00
_cell.angle_beta   90.00
_cell.angle_gamma   90.00
#
_symmetry.space_group_name_H-M   'P 1'
#
loop_
_entity.id
_entity.type
_entity.pdbx_description
1 polymer ?
#
loop_
_entity_poly.entity_id
_entity_poly.type
_entity_poly.pdbx_seq_one_letter_code
_entity_poly.pdbx_strand_id
1 'polypeptide(L)'
;MKVRSAEAIARRAAKRGRTTEEQMALDRSEDRKRQKEKARGAAGEASSSAGVQTTGAPAGGDKGGGAEMVGGGVGGGGGGGVKGGGKGASKGGGKGRGVGKGAGKGTGGKGKGGGKGKGGKGSGGGGRDAAATAARERAQSGGAMRRQDREKDPDKAWGEVATAERLETNQSLRHRYATDPESLSEEEKARAEVLLQRDERKRTKKAETRQAKDWRRQRTLKTRENRKMARVGTKLSTKLAGGAAAKV
;
A
#
# COMPACT_ATOMS: atom_id res chain seq x y z
N MET A 1 -3.73 -32.46 -12.43
CA MET A 1 -3.27 -31.15 -12.94
C MET A 1 -4.06 -30.82 -14.19
N LYS A 2 -4.74 -29.67 -14.26
CA LYS A 2 -5.47 -29.27 -15.49
C LYS A 2 -4.44 -28.77 -16.50
N VAL A 3 -4.00 -29.64 -17.42
CA VAL A 3 -3.12 -29.25 -18.51
C VAL A 3 -3.91 -28.29 -19.40
N ARG A 4 -3.44 -27.05 -19.58
CA ARG A 4 -4.09 -26.09 -20.48
C ARG A 4 -3.91 -26.61 -21.90
N SER A 5 -4.97 -26.58 -22.71
CA SER A 5 -4.87 -27.01 -24.12
C SER A 5 -3.80 -26.18 -24.84
N ALA A 6 -3.06 -26.81 -25.75
CA ALA A 6 -2.02 -26.15 -26.54
C ALA A 6 -2.56 -24.91 -27.27
N GLU A 7 -3.82 -24.97 -27.71
CA GLU A 7 -4.52 -23.85 -28.34
C GLU A 7 -4.66 -22.63 -27.41
N ALA A 8 -4.93 -22.85 -26.12
CA ALA A 8 -5.02 -21.77 -25.14
C ALA A 8 -3.66 -21.08 -24.89
N ILE A 9 -2.57 -21.84 -24.98
CA ILE A 9 -1.20 -21.32 -24.86
C ILE A 9 -0.84 -20.49 -26.10
N ALA A 10 -1.16 -20.99 -27.30
CA ALA A 10 -0.94 -20.27 -28.55
C ALA A 10 -1.68 -18.93 -28.61
N ARG A 11 -2.96 -18.90 -28.22
CA ARG A 11 -3.73 -17.64 -28.16
C ARG A 11 -3.13 -16.61 -27.19
N ARG A 12 -2.57 -17.06 -26.05
CA ARG A 12 -1.89 -16.15 -25.10
C ARG A 12 -0.55 -15.64 -25.63
N ALA A 13 0.21 -16.52 -26.27
CA ALA A 13 1.49 -16.18 -26.89
C ALA A 13 1.29 -15.12 -27.99
N ALA A 14 0.35 -15.37 -28.91
CA ALA A 14 -0.01 -14.44 -29.97
C ALA A 14 -0.51 -13.08 -29.44
N LYS A 15 -1.38 -13.07 -28.42
CA LYS A 15 -1.87 -11.84 -27.79
C LYS A 15 -0.76 -10.99 -27.15
N ARG A 16 0.37 -11.60 -26.80
CA ARG A 16 1.51 -10.94 -26.14
C ARG A 16 2.70 -10.73 -27.07
N GLY A 17 2.60 -11.11 -28.35
CA GLY A 17 3.69 -11.03 -29.32
C GLY A 17 4.89 -11.88 -28.93
N ARG A 18 4.65 -13.09 -28.40
CA ARG A 18 5.68 -14.04 -27.95
C ARG A 18 5.53 -15.37 -28.66
N THR A 19 6.60 -16.16 -28.65
CA THR A 19 6.53 -17.54 -29.12
C THR A 19 5.76 -18.41 -28.12
N THR A 20 5.20 -19.51 -28.60
CA THR A 20 4.53 -20.51 -27.74
C THR A 20 5.48 -21.08 -26.69
N GLU A 21 6.73 -21.29 -27.08
CA GLU A 21 7.78 -21.81 -26.22
C GLU A 21 8.15 -20.85 -25.08
N GLU A 22 8.31 -19.56 -25.37
CA GLU A 22 8.51 -18.53 -24.35
C GLU A 22 7.34 -18.46 -23.36
N GLN A 23 6.10 -18.59 -23.85
CA GLN A 23 4.92 -18.58 -22.98
C GLN A 23 4.85 -19.83 -22.10
N MET A 24 5.27 -21.00 -22.60
CA MET A 24 5.38 -22.23 -21.81
C MET A 24 6.48 -22.13 -20.74
N ALA A 25 7.63 -21.54 -21.06
CA ALA A 25 8.72 -21.34 -20.11
C ALA A 25 8.28 -20.44 -18.94
N LEU A 26 7.55 -19.36 -19.25
CA LEU A 26 6.99 -18.47 -18.24
C LEU A 26 5.96 -19.16 -17.34
N ASP A 27 5.00 -19.89 -17.94
CA ASP A 27 4.00 -20.64 -17.18
C ASP A 27 4.67 -21.67 -16.23
N ARG A 28 5.72 -22.38 -16.69
CA ARG A 28 6.51 -23.30 -15.84
C ARG A 28 7.23 -22.58 -14.70
N SER A 29 7.78 -21.40 -14.96
CA SER A 29 8.46 -20.60 -13.92
C SER A 29 7.49 -20.10 -12.84
N GLU A 30 6.27 -19.70 -13.23
CA GLU A 30 5.23 -19.28 -12.29
C GLU A 30 4.74 -20.46 -11.44
N ASP A 31 4.60 -21.64 -12.04
CA ASP A 31 4.22 -22.86 -11.32
C ASP A 31 5.31 -23.27 -10.31
N ARG A 32 6.60 -23.23 -10.68
CA ARG A 32 7.71 -23.45 -9.74
C ARG A 32 7.69 -22.44 -8.58
N LYS A 33 7.41 -21.17 -8.87
CA LYS A 33 7.30 -20.14 -7.83
C LYS A 33 6.13 -20.43 -6.87
N ARG A 34 4.96 -20.78 -7.40
CA ARG A 34 3.79 -21.18 -6.58
C ARG A 34 4.07 -22.42 -5.74
N GLN A 35 4.76 -23.41 -6.29
CA GLN A 35 5.17 -24.60 -5.53
C GLN A 35 6.15 -24.23 -4.41
N LYS A 36 7.13 -23.37 -4.67
CA LYS A 36 8.07 -22.88 -3.64
C LYS A 36 7.38 -22.08 -2.53
N GLU A 37 6.40 -21.23 -2.89
CA GLU A 37 5.59 -20.50 -1.92
C GLU A 37 4.70 -21.45 -1.09
N LYS A 38 4.08 -22.45 -1.72
CA LYS A 38 3.30 -23.48 -1.03
C LYS A 38 4.15 -24.30 -0.06
N ALA A 39 5.36 -24.70 -0.48
CA ALA A 39 6.31 -25.42 0.37
C ALA A 39 6.76 -24.58 1.57
N ARG A 40 7.00 -23.27 1.37
CA ARG A 40 7.32 -22.34 2.47
C ARG A 40 6.15 -22.14 3.43
N GLY A 41 4.92 -22.06 2.92
CA GLY A 41 3.71 -22.00 3.74
C GLY A 41 3.55 -23.24 4.61
N ALA A 42 3.69 -24.43 4.02
CA ALA A 42 3.61 -25.70 4.75
C ALA A 42 4.70 -25.84 5.84
N ALA A 43 5.93 -25.40 5.55
CA ALA A 43 7.01 -25.40 6.54
C ALA A 43 6.79 -24.39 7.68
N GLY A 44 6.17 -23.23 7.38
CA GLY A 44 5.79 -22.24 8.40
C GLY A 44 4.65 -22.72 9.30
N GLU A 45 3.72 -23.50 8.76
CA GLU A 45 2.58 -24.05 9.51
C GLU A 45 3.00 -25.17 10.47
N ALA A 46 3.92 -26.05 10.04
CA ALA A 46 4.51 -27.08 10.89
C ALA A 46 5.37 -26.51 12.04
N SER A 47 5.96 -25.32 11.86
CA SER A 47 6.68 -24.61 12.92
C SER A 47 5.74 -23.92 13.94
N SER A 48 4.45 -23.79 13.64
CA SER A 48 3.48 -23.12 14.52
C SER A 48 2.64 -24.08 15.36
N SER A 49 2.69 -25.39 15.08
CA SER A 49 1.97 -26.42 15.85
C SER A 49 2.85 -27.17 16.86
N ALA A 50 4.14 -26.84 16.97
CA ALA A 50 5.06 -27.42 17.94
C ALA A 50 5.40 -26.40 19.03
N GLY A 51 4.65 -26.43 20.13
CA GLY A 51 5.16 -25.98 21.44
C GLY A 51 4.54 -24.72 22.03
N VAL A 52 3.43 -24.90 22.75
CA VAL A 52 3.22 -24.24 24.06
C VAL A 52 2.67 -25.30 25.02
N GLN A 53 3.54 -26.20 25.49
CA GLN A 53 3.33 -26.90 26.75
C GLN A 53 4.15 -26.15 27.80
N THR A 54 3.49 -25.24 28.51
CA THR A 54 4.04 -24.56 29.67
C THR A 54 4.03 -25.51 30.85
N THR A 55 5.12 -26.24 31.07
CA THR A 55 5.37 -26.89 32.36
C THR A 55 5.86 -25.85 33.37
N GLY A 56 5.23 -25.86 34.54
CA GLY A 56 5.26 -24.79 35.53
C GLY A 56 6.64 -24.41 36.07
N ALA A 57 6.74 -23.13 36.43
CA ALA A 57 7.82 -22.58 37.23
C ALA A 57 7.51 -22.76 38.73
N PRO A 58 8.48 -23.19 39.55
CA PRO A 58 8.38 -23.11 41.00
C PRO A 58 8.57 -21.67 41.49
N ALA A 59 7.78 -21.31 42.50
CA ALA A 59 7.92 -20.08 43.27
C ALA A 59 9.17 -20.13 44.16
N GLY A 60 9.90 -19.02 44.27
CA GLY A 60 10.83 -18.82 45.40
C GLY A 60 11.97 -17.84 45.16
N GLY A 61 11.99 -16.78 45.99
CA GLY A 61 13.17 -15.98 46.32
C GLY A 61 13.51 -14.85 45.33
N ASP A 62 14.05 -13.72 45.72
CA ASP A 62 14.48 -13.23 47.03
C ASP A 62 14.69 -11.70 46.91
N LYS A 63 14.71 -11.01 48.05
CA LYS A 63 14.78 -9.55 48.19
C LYS A 63 16.19 -9.01 47.93
N GLY A 64 16.24 -7.75 47.49
CA GLY A 64 17.43 -6.87 47.57
C GLY A 64 17.45 -5.96 46.34
N GLY A 65 17.33 -4.64 46.41
CA GLY A 65 17.72 -3.71 47.46
C GLY A 65 18.63 -2.68 46.80
N GLY A 66 18.26 -1.40 46.84
CA GLY A 66 19.23 -0.31 46.74
C GLY A 66 19.06 0.68 45.60
N ALA A 67 19.12 1.95 46.01
CA ALA A 67 19.54 3.15 45.28
C ALA A 67 18.47 3.96 44.54
N GLU A 68 17.90 4.88 45.31
CA GLU A 68 17.64 6.27 44.95
C GLU A 68 18.55 6.82 43.84
N MET A 69 17.96 7.50 42.85
CA MET A 69 18.48 8.79 42.35
C MET A 69 17.32 9.69 41.91
N VAL A 70 16.95 10.57 42.83
CA VAL A 70 16.80 12.03 42.67
C VAL A 70 16.52 12.55 41.25
N GLY A 71 15.32 13.12 41.10
CA GLY A 71 15.08 14.50 40.65
C GLY A 71 15.77 15.02 39.39
N GLY A 72 14.99 15.31 38.35
CA GLY A 72 15.46 16.06 37.19
C GLY A 72 14.40 16.33 36.14
N GLY A 73 13.28 16.95 36.55
CA GLY A 73 12.38 17.58 35.58
C GLY A 73 13.03 18.82 34.99
N VAL A 74 13.36 18.79 33.70
CA VAL A 74 13.55 19.99 32.87
C VAL A 74 12.90 19.74 31.52
N GLY A 75 11.89 20.55 31.22
CA GLY A 75 11.31 20.64 29.90
C GLY A 75 12.32 21.22 28.90
N GLY A 76 12.24 20.72 27.67
CA GLY A 76 12.99 21.25 26.53
C GLY A 76 12.17 21.05 25.26
N GLY A 77 11.36 22.06 24.92
CA GLY A 77 10.76 22.16 23.60
C GLY A 77 11.84 22.36 22.53
N GLY A 78 11.71 21.67 21.41
CA GLY A 78 12.58 21.83 20.25
C GLY A 78 11.79 21.57 18.98
N GLY A 79 11.42 22.66 18.30
CA GLY A 79 10.57 22.64 17.12
C GLY A 79 11.22 22.00 15.89
N GLY A 80 10.38 21.30 15.12
CA GLY A 80 10.67 20.88 13.75
C GLY A 80 9.51 21.29 12.87
N GLY A 81 9.51 22.56 12.46
CA GLY A 81 8.45 23.16 11.64
C GLY A 81 8.34 22.48 10.28
N VAL A 82 7.16 21.92 9.99
CA VAL A 82 6.74 21.66 8.61
C VAL A 82 6.07 22.94 8.11
N LYS A 83 6.88 23.86 7.58
CA LYS A 83 6.42 24.88 6.63
C LYS A 83 5.93 24.17 5.37
N GLY A 84 4.63 23.92 5.31
CA GLY A 84 3.92 23.52 4.09
C GLY A 84 2.84 24.54 3.79
N GLY A 85 3.24 25.69 3.25
CA GLY A 85 2.32 26.70 2.76
C GLY A 85 1.44 26.16 1.64
N GLY A 86 0.13 26.37 1.79
CA GLY A 86 -0.88 26.10 0.78
C GLY A 86 -2.12 26.92 1.07
N LYS A 87 -1.97 28.25 1.00
CA LYS A 87 -3.10 29.19 0.97
C LYS A 87 -3.98 28.84 -0.24
N GLY A 88 -5.23 28.53 0.03
CA GLY A 88 -6.23 28.22 -0.98
C GLY A 88 -7.63 28.36 -0.40
N ALA A 89 -7.90 29.53 0.17
CA ALA A 89 -9.25 29.95 0.49
C ALA A 89 -10.04 30.11 -0.82
N SER A 90 -11.08 29.31 -1.00
CA SER A 90 -12.22 29.71 -1.84
C SER A 90 -13.48 29.42 -1.06
N LYS A 91 -13.95 30.46 -0.35
CA LYS A 91 -15.35 30.64 0.01
C LYS A 91 -16.15 30.53 -1.29
N GLY A 92 -16.90 29.45 -1.44
CA GLY A 92 -17.91 29.30 -2.48
C GLY A 92 -19.24 29.00 -1.81
N GLY A 93 -19.88 30.03 -1.27
CA GLY A 93 -21.26 29.94 -0.81
C GLY A 93 -22.17 29.69 -2.02
N GLY A 94 -22.85 28.56 -2.02
CA GLY A 94 -23.90 28.24 -2.98
C GLY A 94 -25.20 27.94 -2.26
N LYS A 95 -25.88 29.00 -1.78
CA LYS A 95 -27.30 28.95 -1.44
C LYS A 95 -28.09 28.80 -2.75
N GLY A 96 -28.37 27.58 -3.16
CA GLY A 96 -29.30 27.27 -4.25
C GLY A 96 -30.63 26.78 -3.68
N ARG A 97 -31.55 27.71 -3.39
CA ARG A 97 -32.96 27.39 -3.19
C ARG A 97 -33.54 26.96 -4.54
N GLY A 98 -33.96 25.70 -4.66
CA GLY A 98 -34.69 25.17 -5.81
C GLY A 98 -36.02 24.61 -5.36
N VAL A 99 -36.99 25.51 -5.15
CA VAL A 99 -38.40 25.17 -4.98
C VAL A 99 -38.92 24.74 -6.36
N GLY A 100 -39.18 23.45 -6.53
CA GLY A 100 -39.84 22.89 -7.71
C GLY A 100 -41.15 22.23 -7.32
N LYS A 101 -42.19 23.03 -7.09
CA LYS A 101 -43.59 22.57 -7.07
C LYS A 101 -43.96 22.20 -8.51
N GLY A 102 -43.97 20.92 -8.83
CA GLY A 102 -44.54 20.38 -10.07
C GLY A 102 -45.86 19.69 -9.77
N ALA A 103 -46.96 20.45 -9.82
CA ALA A 103 -48.31 19.90 -9.84
C ALA A 103 -48.57 19.28 -11.23
N GLY A 104 -48.45 17.96 -11.33
CA GLY A 104 -48.85 17.20 -12.51
C GLY A 104 -50.19 16.53 -12.27
N LYS A 105 -51.27 17.17 -12.72
CA LYS A 105 -52.63 16.61 -12.77
C LYS A 105 -52.70 15.67 -13.98
N GLY A 106 -52.52 14.37 -13.76
CA GLY A 106 -52.64 13.33 -14.78
C GLY A 106 -53.84 12.44 -14.50
N THR A 107 -54.96 12.73 -15.17
CA THR A 107 -56.16 11.90 -15.22
C THR A 107 -55.94 10.67 -16.10
N GLY A 108 -56.40 9.51 -15.64
CA GLY A 108 -56.89 8.43 -16.51
C GLY A 108 -55.83 7.49 -17.09
N GLY A 109 -55.62 6.36 -16.42
CA GLY A 109 -54.88 5.21 -16.97
C GLY A 109 -55.21 3.94 -16.22
N LYS A 110 -56.36 3.33 -16.54
CA LYS A 110 -56.83 2.07 -15.96
C LYS A 110 -56.09 0.91 -16.62
N GLY A 111 -54.82 0.73 -16.25
CA GLY A 111 -54.00 -0.41 -16.67
C GLY A 111 -53.92 -1.46 -15.56
N LYS A 112 -54.71 -2.53 -15.67
CA LYS A 112 -54.49 -3.77 -14.92
C LYS A 112 -53.31 -4.50 -15.55
N GLY A 113 -52.14 -4.43 -14.91
CA GLY A 113 -50.97 -5.22 -15.27
C GLY A 113 -50.05 -5.35 -14.07
N GLY A 114 -49.87 -6.57 -13.57
CA GLY A 114 -49.14 -6.87 -12.34
C GLY A 114 -47.71 -6.32 -12.33
N GLY A 115 -47.43 -5.42 -11.38
CA GLY A 115 -46.06 -4.96 -11.09
C GLY A 115 -45.26 -6.11 -10.48
N LYS A 116 -44.09 -6.48 -11.01
CA LYS A 116 -42.82 -5.78 -10.84
C LYS A 116 -42.70 -5.16 -9.44
N GLY A 117 -42.14 -5.96 -8.54
CA GLY A 117 -41.72 -5.53 -7.21
C GLY A 117 -40.90 -4.25 -7.28
N LYS A 118 -41.28 -3.30 -6.43
CA LYS A 118 -40.56 -2.06 -6.15
C LYS A 118 -39.23 -2.39 -5.46
N GLY A 119 -38.18 -2.61 -6.24
CA GLY A 119 -36.81 -2.44 -5.76
C GLY A 119 -36.58 -0.95 -5.53
N GLY A 120 -36.59 -0.56 -4.26
CA GLY A 120 -36.46 0.82 -3.82
C GLY A 120 -35.26 1.52 -4.48
N LYS A 121 -35.55 2.64 -5.14
CA LYS A 121 -34.58 3.63 -5.57
C LYS A 121 -34.09 4.35 -4.31
N GLY A 122 -33.32 3.62 -3.48
CA GLY A 122 -32.64 4.17 -2.33
C GLY A 122 -31.65 5.22 -2.81
N SER A 123 -31.83 6.44 -2.31
CA SER A 123 -30.87 7.53 -2.39
C SER A 123 -29.56 7.11 -1.70
N GLY A 124 -28.76 6.30 -2.37
CA GLY A 124 -27.44 5.80 -1.94
C GLY A 124 -26.36 6.88 -2.00
N GLY A 125 -26.66 8.07 -1.47
CA GLY A 125 -25.74 9.19 -1.36
C GLY A 125 -24.71 9.06 -0.21
N GLY A 126 -24.84 8.05 0.66
CA GLY A 126 -23.98 7.89 1.85
C GLY A 126 -22.80 6.92 1.72
N GLY A 127 -22.59 6.29 0.55
CA GLY A 127 -21.61 5.20 0.41
C GLY A 127 -20.14 5.64 0.33
N ARG A 128 -19.86 6.90 -0.04
CA ARG A 128 -18.47 7.41 -0.15
C ARG A 128 -17.93 7.87 1.19
N ASP A 129 -18.78 8.44 2.04
CA ASP A 129 -18.40 8.89 3.36
C ASP A 129 -18.23 7.69 4.31
N ALA A 130 -19.10 6.67 4.24
CA ALA A 130 -18.95 5.45 5.04
C ALA A 130 -17.63 4.71 4.77
N ALA A 131 -17.22 4.57 3.50
CA ALA A 131 -15.95 3.94 3.14
C ALA A 131 -14.74 4.78 3.57
N ALA A 132 -14.82 6.12 3.47
CA ALA A 132 -13.78 7.02 3.96
C ALA A 132 -13.66 7.00 5.50
N THR A 133 -14.80 6.86 6.20
CA THR A 133 -14.85 6.80 7.66
C THR A 133 -14.25 5.50 8.18
N ALA A 134 -14.60 4.35 7.58
CA ALA A 134 -14.02 3.05 7.92
C ALA A 134 -12.51 2.97 7.65
N ALA A 135 -12.02 3.63 6.59
CA ALA A 135 -10.58 3.73 6.32
C ALA A 135 -9.86 4.59 7.38
N ARG A 136 -10.52 5.65 7.86
CA ARG A 136 -9.99 6.54 8.91
C ARG A 136 -9.95 5.85 10.27
N GLU A 137 -10.98 5.09 10.63
CA GLU A 137 -11.00 4.28 11.86
C GLU A 137 -9.93 3.18 11.84
N ARG A 138 -9.71 2.50 10.70
CA ARG A 138 -8.60 1.53 10.57
C ARG A 138 -7.22 2.17 10.70
N ALA A 139 -7.05 3.38 10.17
CA ALA A 139 -5.79 4.11 10.31
C ALA A 139 -5.56 4.57 11.76
N GLN A 140 -6.62 4.88 12.50
CA GLN A 140 -6.56 5.24 13.92
C GLN A 140 -6.30 4.02 14.82
N SER A 141 -6.94 2.87 14.57
CA SER A 141 -6.75 1.66 15.37
C SER A 141 -5.42 0.94 15.09
N GLY A 142 -4.92 0.96 13.85
CA GLY A 142 -3.63 0.37 13.51
C GLY A 142 -2.43 1.08 14.16
N GLY A 143 -2.56 2.38 14.45
CA GLY A 143 -1.56 3.12 15.23
C GLY A 143 -1.57 2.78 16.72
N ALA A 144 -2.75 2.49 17.28
CA ALA A 144 -2.92 2.12 18.68
C ALA A 144 -2.38 0.71 18.98
N MET A 145 -2.62 -0.26 18.08
CA MET A 145 -2.11 -1.64 18.24
C MET A 145 -0.58 -1.67 18.22
N ARG A 146 0.06 -0.87 17.34
CA ARG A 146 1.52 -0.71 17.30
C ARG A 146 2.11 -0.02 18.52
N ARG A 147 1.32 0.75 19.29
CA ARG A 147 1.75 1.36 20.56
C ARG A 147 1.68 0.36 21.70
N GLN A 148 0.63 -0.46 21.74
CA GLN A 148 0.48 -1.52 22.75
C GLN A 148 1.56 -2.61 22.61
N ASP A 149 1.90 -3.02 21.39
CA ASP A 149 3.02 -3.94 21.16
C ASP A 149 4.37 -3.34 21.55
N ARG A 150 4.46 -2.00 21.55
CA ARG A 150 5.65 -1.24 21.95
C ARG A 150 5.77 -1.09 23.47
N GLU A 151 4.65 -1.15 24.19
CA GLU A 151 4.59 -1.12 25.66
C GLU A 151 4.89 -2.49 26.27
N LYS A 152 4.60 -3.59 25.57
CA LYS A 152 4.83 -4.95 26.09
C LYS A 152 6.30 -5.40 26.10
N ASP A 153 7.12 -4.88 25.20
CA ASP A 153 8.57 -5.16 25.12
C ASP A 153 9.38 -3.85 24.97
N PRO A 154 9.66 -3.11 26.06
CA PRO A 154 10.41 -1.85 26.00
C PRO A 154 11.82 -2.02 25.42
N ASP A 155 12.48 -3.16 25.67
CA ASP A 155 13.82 -3.46 25.14
C ASP A 155 13.83 -3.69 23.63
N LYS A 156 12.71 -4.16 23.07
CA LYS A 156 12.53 -4.39 21.62
C LYS A 156 12.00 -3.14 20.91
N ALA A 157 11.30 -2.30 21.65
CA ALA A 157 10.71 -1.04 21.19
C ALA A 157 11.71 0.08 20.93
N TRP A 158 12.92 -0.06 21.49
CA TRP A 158 14.01 0.90 21.42
C TRP A 158 15.33 0.14 21.28
N GLY A 159 15.51 -0.62 20.20
CA GLY A 159 16.88 -0.93 19.77
C GLY A 159 17.64 0.40 19.78
N GLU A 160 18.63 0.53 20.67
CA GLU A 160 19.27 1.78 21.08
C GLU A 160 19.22 2.79 19.95
N VAL A 161 18.47 3.88 20.14
CA VAL A 161 18.44 4.97 19.17
C VAL A 161 19.89 5.33 18.95
N ALA A 162 20.41 5.07 17.75
CA ALA A 162 21.82 5.25 17.46
C ALA A 162 22.17 6.68 17.87
N THR A 163 22.99 6.80 18.91
CA THR A 163 23.44 8.09 19.42
C THR A 163 24.12 8.84 18.28
N ALA A 164 24.14 10.17 18.34
CA ALA A 164 24.80 10.98 17.32
C ALA A 164 26.25 10.51 17.10
N GLU A 165 26.95 10.21 18.20
CA GLU A 165 28.31 9.63 18.20
C GLU A 165 28.38 8.32 17.40
N ARG A 166 27.46 7.37 17.63
CA ARG A 166 27.45 6.10 16.90
C ARG A 166 27.18 6.29 15.40
N LEU A 167 26.40 7.30 15.03
CA LEU A 167 26.18 7.66 13.63
C LEU A 167 27.45 8.22 12.99
N GLU A 168 28.18 9.09 13.69
CA GLU A 168 29.46 9.65 13.25
C GLU A 168 30.52 8.56 13.10
N THR A 169 30.66 7.65 14.08
CA THR A 169 31.56 6.49 13.98
C THR A 169 31.21 5.61 12.77
N ASN A 170 29.92 5.37 12.51
CA ASN A 170 29.51 4.58 11.35
C ASN A 170 29.80 5.31 10.03
N GLN A 171 29.73 6.64 10.00
CA GLN A 171 30.09 7.44 8.82
C GLN A 171 31.60 7.43 8.57
N SER A 172 32.41 7.61 9.61
CA SER A 172 33.87 7.57 9.50
C SER A 172 34.37 6.17 9.09
N LEU A 173 33.78 5.09 9.62
CA LEU A 173 34.08 3.72 9.18
C LEU A 173 33.82 3.52 7.69
N ARG A 174 32.70 4.01 7.17
CA ARG A 174 32.39 3.93 5.73
C ARG A 174 33.37 4.72 4.89
N HIS A 175 33.73 5.92 5.35
CA HIS A 175 34.67 6.79 4.65
C HIS A 175 36.06 6.16 4.60
N ARG A 176 36.56 5.65 5.73
CA ARG A 176 37.86 4.96 5.81
C ARG A 176 37.86 3.70 4.95
N TYR A 177 36.81 2.87 5.02
CA TYR A 177 36.69 1.66 4.21
C TYR A 177 36.66 1.96 2.70
N ALA A 178 36.04 3.08 2.29
CA ALA A 178 36.01 3.51 0.90
C ALA A 178 37.34 4.10 0.41
N THR A 179 38.15 4.67 1.32
CA THR A 179 39.42 5.34 0.98
C THR A 179 40.59 4.37 1.01
N ASP A 180 40.73 3.63 2.12
CA ASP A 180 41.77 2.64 2.35
C ASP A 180 41.22 1.52 3.24
N PRO A 181 40.68 0.44 2.64
CA PRO A 181 40.14 -0.68 3.39
C PRO A 181 41.22 -1.44 4.16
N GLU A 182 42.51 -1.35 3.79
CA GLU A 182 43.59 -2.09 4.45
C GLU A 182 44.04 -1.44 5.77
N SER A 183 43.76 -0.14 5.95
CA SER A 183 44.03 0.57 7.21
C SER A 183 43.10 0.21 8.39
N LEU A 184 42.04 -0.55 8.14
CA LEU A 184 41.04 -0.95 9.14
C LEU A 184 41.35 -2.34 9.69
N SER A 185 41.03 -2.58 10.97
CA SER A 185 41.11 -3.93 11.52
C SER A 185 40.09 -4.85 10.86
N GLU A 186 40.31 -6.17 10.88
CA GLU A 186 39.38 -7.14 10.27
C GLU A 186 37.95 -7.00 10.80
N GLU A 187 37.81 -6.72 12.11
CA GLU A 187 36.51 -6.49 12.74
C GLU A 187 35.82 -5.21 12.22
N GLU A 188 36.58 -4.13 12.05
CA GLU A 188 36.08 -2.87 11.50
C GLU A 188 35.72 -3.00 10.01
N LYS A 189 36.55 -3.73 9.24
CA LYS A 189 36.27 -4.06 7.83
C LYS A 189 34.95 -4.82 7.72
N ALA A 190 34.76 -5.88 8.49
CA ALA A 190 33.52 -6.66 8.50
C ALA A 190 32.30 -5.80 8.88
N ARG A 191 32.44 -4.93 9.88
CA ARG A 191 31.37 -4.01 10.28
C ARG A 191 31.05 -2.97 9.20
N ALA A 192 32.05 -2.40 8.54
CA ALA A 192 31.87 -1.45 7.44
C ALA A 192 31.18 -2.12 6.25
N GLU A 193 31.55 -3.36 5.92
CA GLU A 193 30.91 -4.13 4.84
C GLU A 193 29.42 -4.37 5.12
N VAL A 194 29.05 -4.81 6.33
CA VAL A 194 27.66 -4.98 6.73
C VAL A 194 26.87 -3.67 6.60
N LEU A 195 27.48 -2.53 6.96
CA LEU A 195 26.86 -1.22 6.81
C LEU A 195 26.64 -0.83 5.34
N LEU A 196 27.58 -1.16 4.45
CA LEU A 196 27.45 -0.92 3.01
C LEU A 196 26.39 -1.82 2.38
N GLN A 197 26.38 -3.13 2.69
CA GLN A 197 25.35 -4.06 2.24
C GLN A 197 23.94 -3.64 2.72
N ARG A 198 23.83 -3.09 3.94
CA ARG A 198 22.58 -2.53 4.45
C ARG A 198 22.14 -1.31 3.64
N ASP A 199 23.07 -0.42 3.30
CA ASP A 199 22.78 0.77 2.51
C ASP A 199 22.40 0.43 1.07
N GLU A 200 23.05 -0.55 0.47
CA GLU A 200 22.71 -1.07 -0.84
C GLU A 200 21.29 -1.65 -0.84
N ARG A 201 20.96 -2.53 0.11
CA ARG A 201 19.59 -3.06 0.28
C ARG A 201 18.54 -1.96 0.46
N LYS A 202 18.88 -0.88 1.19
CA LYS A 202 18.00 0.28 1.34
C LYS A 202 17.87 1.06 0.02
N ARG A 203 18.96 1.23 -0.72
CA ARG A 203 18.99 1.90 -2.04
C ARG A 203 18.16 1.12 -3.05
N THR A 204 18.34 -0.20 -3.17
CA THR A 204 17.58 -1.06 -4.09
C THR A 204 16.09 -1.04 -3.76
N LYS A 205 15.71 -1.24 -2.49
CA LYS A 205 14.31 -1.15 -2.05
C LYS A 205 13.68 0.22 -2.35
N LYS A 206 14.43 1.31 -2.17
CA LYS A 206 13.97 2.67 -2.49
C LYS A 206 13.82 2.86 -4.00
N ALA A 207 14.73 2.33 -4.80
CA ALA A 207 14.67 2.35 -6.26
C ALA A 207 13.46 1.56 -6.77
N GLU A 208 13.25 0.33 -6.30
CA GLU A 208 12.08 -0.51 -6.61
C GLU A 208 10.76 0.21 -6.27
N THR A 209 10.70 0.83 -5.09
CA THR A 209 9.52 1.58 -4.67
C THR A 209 9.25 2.79 -5.58
N ARG A 210 10.29 3.47 -6.05
CA ARG A 210 10.18 4.57 -7.03
C ARG A 210 9.70 4.04 -8.38
N GLN A 211 10.33 3.00 -8.90
CA GLN A 211 9.92 2.34 -10.15
C GLN A 211 8.45 1.88 -10.10
N ALA A 212 8.01 1.28 -8.99
CA ALA A 212 6.63 0.87 -8.81
C ALA A 212 5.64 2.07 -8.82
N LYS A 213 6.03 3.21 -8.24
CA LYS A 213 5.23 4.44 -8.29
C LYS A 213 5.17 5.01 -9.70
N ASP A 214 6.28 5.02 -10.42
CA ASP A 214 6.34 5.52 -11.79
C ASP A 214 5.54 4.63 -12.75
N TRP A 215 5.62 3.32 -12.59
CA TRP A 215 4.77 2.39 -13.33
C TRP A 215 3.28 2.64 -13.08
N ARG A 216 2.87 2.89 -11.82
CA ARG A 216 1.48 3.26 -11.51
C ARG A 216 1.08 4.57 -12.18
N ARG A 217 1.94 5.58 -12.18
CA ARG A 217 1.71 6.87 -12.87
C ARG A 217 1.55 6.66 -14.38
N GLN A 218 2.46 5.94 -15.02
CA GLN A 218 2.38 5.63 -16.44
C GLN A 218 1.09 4.89 -16.80
N ARG A 219 0.67 3.91 -15.99
CA ARG A 219 -0.60 3.22 -16.18
C ARG A 219 -1.79 4.17 -16.11
N THR A 220 -1.81 5.10 -15.14
CA THR A 220 -2.88 6.10 -15.04
C THR A 220 -2.88 7.05 -16.24
N LEU A 221 -1.71 7.49 -16.72
CA LEU A 221 -1.60 8.34 -17.91
C LEU A 221 -2.13 7.63 -19.15
N LYS A 222 -1.72 6.38 -19.39
CA LYS A 222 -2.21 5.56 -20.50
C LYS A 222 -3.74 5.38 -20.46
N THR A 223 -4.34 5.16 -19.29
CA THR A 223 -5.80 5.08 -19.18
C THR A 223 -6.49 6.43 -19.47
N ARG A 224 -5.86 7.55 -19.10
CA ARG A 224 -6.36 8.90 -19.40
C ARG A 224 -6.29 9.20 -20.90
N GLU A 225 -5.20 8.83 -21.56
CA GLU A 225 -5.03 8.94 -23.01
C GLU A 225 -6.04 8.09 -23.77
N ASN A 226 -6.22 6.82 -23.39
CA ASN A 226 -7.24 5.95 -23.98
C ASN A 226 -8.65 6.56 -23.85
N ARG A 227 -8.99 7.14 -22.70
CA ARG A 227 -10.27 7.85 -22.50
C ARG A 227 -10.37 9.11 -23.38
N LYS A 228 -9.27 9.84 -23.56
CA LYS A 228 -9.22 11.01 -24.45
C LYS A 228 -9.47 10.59 -25.89
N MET A 229 -8.80 9.54 -26.37
CA MET A 229 -8.98 9.00 -27.72
C MET A 229 -10.39 8.46 -27.95
N ALA A 230 -10.95 7.73 -26.98
CA ALA A 230 -12.34 7.27 -27.05
C ALA A 230 -13.33 8.44 -27.18
N ARG A 231 -13.14 9.52 -26.42
CA ARG A 231 -13.97 10.73 -26.52
C ARG A 231 -13.86 11.42 -27.87
N VAL A 232 -12.66 11.47 -28.46
CA VAL A 232 -12.46 12.01 -29.81
C VAL A 232 -13.17 11.13 -30.84
N GLY A 233 -13.02 9.81 -30.75
CA GLY A 233 -13.71 8.85 -31.62
C GLY A 233 -15.23 9.00 -31.56
N THR A 234 -15.81 9.09 -30.35
CA THR A 234 -17.27 9.29 -30.20
C THR A 234 -17.75 10.62 -30.77
N LYS A 235 -16.95 11.70 -30.66
CA LYS A 235 -17.32 13.01 -31.23
C LYS A 235 -17.32 12.99 -32.75
N LEU A 236 -16.34 12.33 -33.36
CA LEU A 236 -16.26 12.15 -34.80
C LEU A 236 -17.41 11.28 -35.32
N SER A 237 -17.71 10.17 -34.66
CA SER A 237 -18.84 9.31 -35.06
C SER A 237 -20.18 10.04 -34.96
N THR A 238 -20.41 10.83 -33.90
CA THR A 238 -21.63 11.64 -33.79
C THR A 238 -21.72 12.75 -34.84
N LYS A 239 -20.59 13.36 -35.21
CA LYS A 239 -20.55 14.40 -36.25
C LYS A 239 -20.88 13.83 -37.63
N LEU A 240 -20.36 12.64 -37.94
CA LEU A 240 -20.68 11.93 -39.18
C LEU A 240 -22.14 11.49 -39.23
N ALA A 241 -22.67 10.94 -38.14
CA ALA A 241 -24.07 10.53 -38.06
C ALA A 241 -25.05 11.73 -38.18
N GLY A 242 -24.75 12.85 -37.51
CA GLY A 242 -25.59 14.06 -37.58
C GLY A 242 -25.59 14.75 -38.94
N GLY A 243 -24.47 14.69 -39.68
CA GLY A 243 -24.39 15.25 -41.04
C GLY A 243 -25.22 14.50 -42.08
N ALA A 244 -25.47 13.20 -41.88
CA ALA A 244 -26.32 12.40 -42.75
C ALA A 244 -27.81 12.69 -42.56
N ALA A 245 -28.24 13.01 -41.32
CA ALA A 245 -29.64 13.28 -41.00
C ALA A 245 -30.12 14.67 -41.47
N ALA A 246 -29.22 15.61 -41.75
CA ALA A 246 -29.57 16.99 -42.14
C ALA A 246 -29.73 17.20 -43.66
N LYS A 247 -29.59 16.15 -44.49
CA LYS A 247 -29.67 16.22 -45.96
C LYS A 247 -30.88 15.48 -46.56
N VAL A 248 -31.84 15.09 -45.72
CA VAL A 248 -33.13 14.49 -46.13
C VAL A 248 -34.23 15.49 -45.82
#